data_AF-R7VE98-F1
#
_entry.id   AF-R7VE98-F1
#
_cell.length_a   1.000
_cell.length_b   1.000
_cell.length_c   1.000
_cell.angle_alpha   90.00
_cell.angle_beta   90.00
_cell.angle_gamma   90.00
#
_symmetry.space_group_name_H-M   'P 1'
#
loop_
_entity.id
_entity.type
_entity.pdbx_description
1 polymer ?
#
loop_
_entity_poly.entity_id
_entity_poly.type
_entity_poly.pdbx_seq_one_letter_code
_entity_poly.pdbx_strand_id
1 'polypeptide(L)' 'FKCKFCDEEVQELTRYLQHTLAMHNAYICHQCGKSFTTKSSLLRHRPIHTGMRRFACSICKKTFYRKDKCKAHIKRHLG' A
#
# COMPACT_ATOMS: atom_id res chain seq x y z
N PHE A 1 -30.51 3.95 -2.16
CA PHE A 1 -29.13 4.36 -2.52
C PHE A 1 -28.52 3.35 -3.46
N LYS A 2 -28.61 3.61 -4.75
CA LYS A 2 -27.98 2.74 -5.75
C LYS A 2 -26.46 2.88 -5.68
N CYS A 3 -25.74 1.77 -5.52
CA CYS A 3 -24.28 1.80 -5.65
C CYS A 3 -23.92 2.21 -7.07
N LYS A 4 -22.97 3.14 -7.18
CA LYS A 4 -22.50 3.63 -8.48
C LYS A 4 -21.30 2.85 -9.02
N PHE A 5 -20.79 1.91 -8.24
CA PHE A 5 -19.58 1.14 -8.53
C PHE A 5 -19.85 -0.37 -8.72
N CYS A 6 -21.08 -0.80 -8.47
CA CYS A 6 -21.59 -2.13 -8.77
C CYS A 6 -23.12 -2.06 -8.85
N ASP A 7 -23.77 -3.09 -9.39
CA ASP A 7 -25.21 -3.09 -9.62
C ASP A 7 -26.05 -3.34 -8.35
N GLU A 8 -25.44 -3.27 -7.16
CA GLU A 8 -26.19 -3.33 -5.91
C GLU A 8 -26.93 -2.03 -5.62
N GLU A 9 -28.15 -2.16 -5.13
CA GLU A 9 -28.93 -1.05 -4.61
C GLU A 9 -29.21 -1.24 -3.12
N VAL A 10 -28.76 -0.29 -2.31
CA VAL A 10 -28.81 -0.33 -0.84
C VAL A 10 -29.78 0.70 -0.31
N GLN A 11 -30.64 0.34 0.63
CA GLN A 11 -31.79 1.17 1.00
C GLN A 11 -31.49 2.32 1.99
N GLU A 12 -30.37 2.24 2.72
CA GLU A 12 -30.01 3.22 3.78
C GLU A 12 -28.63 3.89 3.53
N LEU A 13 -28.49 5.18 3.89
CA LEU A 13 -27.29 5.98 3.59
C LEU A 13 -26.06 5.47 4.33
N THR A 14 -26.21 5.10 5.59
CA THR A 14 -25.12 4.55 6.41
C THR A 14 -24.61 3.23 5.83
N ARG A 15 -25.53 2.39 5.33
CA ARG A 15 -25.22 1.14 4.63
C ARG A 15 -24.52 1.36 3.29
N TYR A 16 -24.93 2.39 2.55
CA TYR A 16 -24.26 2.82 1.32
C TYR A 16 -22.83 3.34 1.56
N LEU A 17 -22.62 4.15 2.60
CA LEU A 17 -21.28 4.65 2.96
C LEU A 17 -20.36 3.50 3.39
N GLN A 18 -20.88 2.54 4.16
CA GLN A 18 -20.14 1.34 4.55
C GLN A 18 -19.87 0.40 3.37
N HIS A 19 -20.80 0.22 2.43
CA HIS A 19 -20.55 -0.52 1.18
C HIS A 19 -19.44 0.16 0.36
N THR A 20 -19.53 1.48 0.24
CA THR A 20 -18.54 2.28 -0.49
C THR A 20 -17.18 2.24 0.20
N LEU A 21 -17.12 2.11 1.52
CA LEU A 21 -15.87 1.95 2.28
C LEU A 21 -15.31 0.54 2.31
N ALA A 22 -16.19 -0.44 2.41
CA ALA A 22 -15.94 -1.86 2.32
C ALA A 22 -15.27 -2.32 1.01
N MET A 23 -15.98 -2.05 -0.08
CA MET A 23 -15.74 -2.62 -1.40
C MET A 23 -14.98 -1.65 -2.31
N HIS A 24 -15.06 -0.35 -2.00
CA HIS A 24 -14.45 0.72 -2.78
C HIS A 24 -13.47 1.59 -1.96
N ASN A 25 -13.48 1.57 -0.61
CA ASN A 25 -12.46 2.22 0.23
C ASN A 25 -11.41 1.25 0.74
N ALA A 26 -10.52 0.98 -0.19
CA ALA A 26 -9.15 0.63 0.06
C ALA A 26 -8.49 1.42 1.21
N TYR A 27 -7.37 0.89 1.70
CA TYR A 27 -6.43 1.66 2.50
C TYR A 27 -5.73 2.67 1.59
N ILE A 28 -6.20 3.91 1.61
CA ILE A 28 -5.74 4.93 0.68
C ILE A 28 -4.47 5.59 1.21
N CYS A 29 -3.46 5.70 0.35
CA CYS A 29 -2.36 6.60 0.61
C CYS A 29 -2.83 8.03 0.43
N HIS A 30 -3.00 8.79 1.52
CA HIS A 30 -3.39 10.19 1.42
C HIS A 30 -2.40 11.07 0.64
N GLN A 31 -1.14 10.63 0.45
CA GLN A 31 -0.14 11.34 -0.36
C GLN A 31 -0.26 11.10 -1.87
N CYS A 32 -0.82 9.98 -2.33
CA CYS A 32 -0.90 9.68 -3.77
C CYS A 32 -2.21 9.00 -4.22
N GLY A 33 -3.21 8.91 -3.34
CA GLY A 33 -4.50 8.27 -3.59
C GLY A 33 -4.45 6.76 -3.80
N LYS A 34 -3.27 6.12 -3.77
CA LYS A 34 -3.15 4.70 -4.10
C LYS A 34 -3.90 3.86 -3.10
N SER A 35 -4.84 3.10 -3.65
CA SER A 35 -5.69 2.16 -2.96
C SER A 35 -4.88 0.88 -2.71
N PHE A 36 -4.88 0.43 -1.46
CA PHE A 36 -4.34 -0.85 -1.10
C PHE A 36 -5.43 -1.71 -0.53
N THR A 37 -5.42 -2.98 -0.92
CA THR A 37 -6.26 -4.00 -0.29
C THR A 37 -5.89 -4.23 1.18
N THR A 38 -4.69 -3.80 1.61
CA THR A 38 -4.21 -3.95 2.99
C THR A 38 -3.48 -2.71 3.52
N LYS A 39 -3.72 -2.39 4.81
CA LYS A 39 -3.01 -1.33 5.55
C LYS A 39 -1.51 -1.51 5.54
N SER A 40 -1.02 -2.74 5.66
CA SER A 40 0.42 -3.06 5.62
C SER A 40 1.03 -2.73 4.26
N SER A 41 0.29 -2.92 3.17
CA SER A 41 0.74 -2.52 1.84
C SER A 41 0.81 -1.01 1.71
N LEU A 42 -0.16 -0.29 2.27
CA LEU A 42 -0.13 1.17 2.39
C LEU A 42 1.08 1.64 3.23
N LEU A 43 1.30 1.06 4.41
CA LEU A 43 2.42 1.43 5.30
C LEU A 43 3.78 1.14 4.67
N ARG A 44 3.91 0.02 3.95
CA ARG A 44 5.11 -0.32 3.18
C ARG A 44 5.33 0.61 1.99
N HIS A 45 4.25 1.20 1.48
CA HIS A 45 4.29 2.16 0.39
C HIS A 45 4.73 3.55 0.88
N ARG A 46 4.30 4.01 2.06
CA ARG A 46 4.64 5.36 2.60
C ARG A 46 6.11 5.78 2.47
N PRO A 47 7.13 4.93 2.72
CA PRO A 47 8.54 5.33 2.63
C PRO A 47 8.96 5.85 1.24
N ILE A 48 8.27 5.47 0.16
CA ILE A 48 8.63 5.92 -1.19
C ILE A 48 8.50 7.44 -1.33
N HIS A 49 7.48 8.03 -0.69
CA HIS A 49 7.20 9.46 -0.77
C HIS A 49 8.17 10.28 0.08
N THR A 50 8.61 9.70 1.19
CA THR A 50 9.60 10.34 2.07
C THR A 50 11.03 10.27 1.55
N GLY A 51 11.29 9.52 0.48
CA GLY A 51 12.66 9.23 0.02
C GLY A 51 13.51 8.40 1.00
N MET A 52 12.98 8.06 2.20
CA MET A 52 13.72 7.36 3.25
C MET A 52 14.02 5.92 2.84
N ARG A 53 15.24 5.69 2.36
CA ARG A 53 15.81 4.36 2.13
C ARG A 53 16.53 3.89 3.38
N ARG A 54 15.80 3.18 4.25
CA ARG A 54 16.27 2.79 5.60
C ARG A 54 17.25 1.61 5.61
N PHE A 55 17.37 0.88 4.51
CA PHE A 55 18.14 -0.37 4.47
C PHE A 55 19.28 -0.25 3.47
N ALA A 56 20.52 -0.25 3.96
CA ALA A 56 21.71 -0.23 3.12
C ALA A 56 22.28 -1.63 2.92
N CYS A 57 22.79 -1.91 1.72
CA CYS A 57 23.61 -3.08 1.45
C CYS A 57 24.93 -2.94 2.22
N SER A 58 25.32 -3.95 2.99
CA SER A 58 26.60 -3.95 3.71
C SER A 58 27.81 -3.91 2.76
N ILE A 59 27.66 -4.50 1.56
CA ILE A 59 28.72 -4.72 0.56
C ILE A 59 28.89 -3.49 -0.34
N CYS A 60 27.89 -3.17 -1.17
CA CYS A 60 28.00 -2.07 -2.15
C CYS A 60 27.33 -0.75 -1.71
N LYS A 61 26.87 -0.65 -0.46
CA LYS A 61 26.20 0.52 0.13
C LYS A 61 24.92 1.01 -0.57
N LYS A 62 24.45 0.32 -1.62
CA LYS A 62 23.16 0.59 -2.26
C LYS A 62 22.01 0.55 -1.24
N THR A 63 21.12 1.53 -1.28
CA THR A 63 20.04 1.68 -0.29
C THR A 63 18.67 1.26 -0.85
N PHE A 64 17.79 0.80 0.05
CA PHE A 64 16.48 0.24 -0.26
C PHE A 64 15.41 0.76 0.71
N TYR A 65 14.19 0.92 0.22
CA TYR A 65 13.01 1.26 1.04
C TYR A 65 12.49 0.07 1.87
N ARG A 66 12.90 -1.15 1.50
CA ARG A 66 12.37 -2.41 2.04
C ARG A 66 13.48 -3.37 2.45
N LYS A 67 13.35 -3.94 3.65
CA LYS A 67 14.31 -4.90 4.22
C LYS A 67 14.43 -6.18 3.40
N ASP A 68 13.31 -6.73 2.94
CA ASP A 68 13.27 -7.96 2.14
C ASP A 68 13.99 -7.78 0.80
N LYS A 69 13.83 -6.62 0.16
CA LYS A 69 14.55 -6.29 -1.07
C LYS A 69 16.05 -6.12 -0.85
N CYS A 70 16.45 -5.49 0.25
CA CYS A 70 17.87 -5.40 0.63
C CYS A 70 18.47 -6.79 0.90
N LYS A 71 17.78 -7.66 1.67
CA LYS A 71 18.23 -9.03 1.93
C LYS A 71 18.39 -9.86 0.65
N ALA A 72 17.39 -9.84 -0.23
CA ALA A 72 17.47 -10.54 -1.51
C ALA A 72 18.62 -10.01 -2.39
N HIS A 73 18.87 -8.70 -2.35
CA HIS A 73 20.02 -8.10 -3.00
C HIS A 73 21.36 -8.57 -2.41
N ILE A 74 21.48 -8.62 -1.08
CA ILE A 74 22.70 -9.12 -0.40
C ILE A 74 23.00 -10.56 -0.81
N LYS A 75 21.99 -11.43 -0.88
CA LYS A 75 22.18 -12.82 -1.33
C LYS A 75 22.86 -12.92 -2.69
N ARG A 76 22.57 -12.00 -3.62
CA ARG A 76 23.19 -11.98 -4.97
C ARG A 76 24.68 -11.65 -4.94
N HIS A 77 25.19 -11.01 -3.89
CA HIS A 77 26.62 -10.79 -3.72
C HIS A 77 27.34 -12.00 -3.12
N LEU A 78 26.61 -12.80 -2.32
CA LEU A 78 27.19 -13.92 -1.59
C LEU A 78 27.24 -15.22 -2.39
N GLY A 79 26.52 -15.32 -3.53
CA GLY A 79 26.57 -16.46 -4.45
C GLY A 79 25.98 -17.72 -3.85
#